data_AF-A0A3D0FPT2-F1
#
_entry.id   AF-A0A3D0FPT2-F1
#
_cell.length_a   1.000
_cell.length_b   1.000
_cell.length_c   1.000
_cell.angle_alpha   90.00
_cell.angle_beta   90.00
_cell.angle_gamma   90.00
#
_symmetry.space_group_name_H-M   'P 1'
#
loop_
_entity.id
_entity.type
_entity.pdbx_description
1 polymer ?
#
loop_
_entity_poly.entity_id
_entity_poly.type
_entity_poly.pdbx_seq_one_letter_code
_entity_poly.pdbx_strand_id
1 'polypeptide(L)'
;MNKSAILAVLLFIFPSWNLLGQTKQLDKIFSTYENYKNVQSVSINPAAFFHLSEETKSNELLSKMSLLKILNVTKGGNEKDKNVWINLKSDVEKFIRENNFSQILKVKDKDELLEMYSRKEDNSLLLLTADSQSEYAVFYIQGDIDKSVIDALMKGNIKIKK
;
A
#
# COMPACT_ATOMS: atom_id res chain seq x y z
N MET A 1 0.52 -4.53 -49.06
CA MET A 1 0.39 -4.41 -47.59
C MET A 1 0.10 -2.95 -47.26
N ASN A 2 -1.12 -2.66 -46.83
CA ASN A 2 -1.67 -1.31 -46.85
C ASN A 2 -1.06 -0.51 -45.68
N LYS A 3 -0.47 0.66 -45.96
CA LYS A 3 0.26 1.47 -44.96
C LYS A 3 -0.60 1.83 -43.74
N SER A 4 -1.93 1.75 -43.87
CA SER A 4 -2.91 1.98 -42.81
C SER A 4 -3.03 0.83 -41.79
N ALA A 5 -2.57 -0.39 -42.10
CA ALA A 5 -2.65 -1.52 -41.17
C ALA A 5 -1.50 -1.54 -40.14
N ILE A 6 -0.39 -0.85 -40.41
CA ILE A 6 0.77 -0.76 -39.50
C ILE A 6 0.51 0.25 -38.38
N LEU A 7 -0.36 1.25 -38.60
CA LEU A 7 -0.65 2.29 -37.61
C LEU A 7 -1.58 1.82 -36.47
N ALA A 8 -2.42 0.80 -36.70
CA ALA A 8 -3.40 0.32 -35.72
C ALA A 8 -2.80 -0.63 -34.67
N VAL A 9 -1.62 -1.22 -34.92
CA VAL A 9 -0.97 -2.17 -34.00
C VAL A 9 -0.05 -1.45 -32.99
N LEU A 10 0.32 -0.19 -33.26
CA LEU A 10 1.24 0.59 -32.42
C LEU A 10 0.58 1.26 -31.19
N LEU A 11 -0.75 1.25 -31.07
CA LEU A 11 -1.47 1.87 -29.95
C LEU A 11 -1.72 0.95 -28.74
N PHE A 12 -1.39 -0.35 -28.84
CA PHE A 12 -1.54 -1.31 -27.73
C PHE A 12 -0.25 -1.58 -26.95
N ILE A 13 0.83 -0.87 -27.27
CA ILE A 13 2.10 -0.94 -26.52
C ILE A 13 2.35 0.42 -25.87
N PHE A 14 1.45 0.87 -25.00
CA PHE A 14 1.87 1.83 -23.99
C PHE A 14 2.66 1.04 -22.95
N PRO A 15 4.00 1.16 -22.90
CA PRO A 15 4.76 0.54 -21.85
C PRO A 15 4.39 1.26 -20.55
N SER A 16 4.37 0.47 -19.49
CA SER A 16 4.17 0.76 -18.07
C SER A 16 5.09 1.84 -17.46
N TRP A 17 5.43 2.92 -18.19
CA TRP A 17 6.30 4.00 -17.68
C TRP A 17 5.68 4.81 -16.54
N ASN A 18 4.36 4.79 -16.38
CA ASN A 18 3.69 5.43 -15.26
C ASN A 18 3.91 4.69 -13.92
N LEU A 19 4.24 3.40 -13.93
CA LEU A 19 4.42 2.60 -12.70
C LEU A 19 5.62 3.08 -11.86
N LEU A 20 6.71 3.49 -12.51
CA LEU A 20 7.95 3.92 -11.85
C LEU A 20 7.89 5.32 -11.23
N GLY A 21 6.97 6.18 -11.69
CA GLY A 21 6.81 7.54 -11.18
C GLY A 21 5.94 7.60 -9.91
N GLN A 22 4.99 6.68 -9.78
CA GLN A 22 3.96 6.73 -8.73
C GLN A 22 4.41 6.04 -7.44
N THR A 23 5.14 4.93 -7.53
CA THR A 23 5.81 4.34 -6.35
C THR A 23 6.79 5.33 -5.74
N LYS A 24 7.47 6.16 -6.55
CA LYS A 24 8.31 7.26 -6.07
C LYS A 24 7.54 8.33 -5.29
N GLN A 25 6.28 8.61 -5.63
CA GLN A 25 5.46 9.56 -4.88
C GLN A 25 5.11 8.99 -3.50
N LEU A 26 4.73 7.70 -3.43
CA LEU A 26 4.45 7.03 -2.16
C LEU A 26 5.72 6.87 -1.31
N ASP A 27 6.85 6.52 -1.92
CA ASP A 27 8.16 6.48 -1.26
C ASP A 27 8.53 7.84 -0.67
N LYS A 28 8.27 8.93 -1.42
CA LYS A 28 8.50 10.30 -0.93
C LYS A 28 7.64 10.63 0.28
N ILE A 29 6.36 10.21 0.29
CA ILE A 29 5.51 10.35 1.47
C ILE A 29 6.18 9.62 2.63
N PHE A 30 6.56 8.35 2.46
CA PHE A 30 7.17 7.56 3.53
C PHE A 30 8.46 8.20 4.09
N SER A 31 9.39 8.60 3.23
CA SER A 31 10.63 9.25 3.66
C SER A 31 10.44 10.62 4.29
N THR A 32 9.35 11.32 3.97
CA THR A 32 9.01 12.59 4.62
C THR A 32 8.67 12.36 6.09
N TYR A 33 7.92 11.30 6.39
CA TYR A 33 7.36 11.07 7.73
C TYR A 33 8.20 10.14 8.63
N GLU A 34 9.06 9.28 8.07
CA GLU A 34 9.80 8.28 8.85
C GLU A 34 10.76 8.84 9.91
N ASN A 35 11.15 10.12 9.79
CA ASN A 35 12.13 10.76 10.68
C ASN A 35 11.49 11.50 11.86
N TYR A 36 10.17 11.53 11.96
CA TYR A 36 9.48 12.18 13.09
C TYR A 36 9.52 11.30 14.34
N LYS A 37 9.70 11.93 15.51
CA LYS A 37 9.87 11.21 16.80
C LYS A 37 8.69 10.32 17.19
N ASN A 38 7.48 10.69 16.79
CA ASN A 38 6.25 9.94 17.06
C ASN A 38 5.88 8.97 15.93
N VAL A 39 6.83 8.66 15.04
CA VAL A 39 6.63 7.76 13.90
C VAL A 39 7.52 6.54 14.05
N GLN A 40 6.92 5.37 13.90
CA GLN A 40 7.61 4.10 13.72
C GLN A 40 7.58 3.76 12.22
N SER A 41 8.75 3.50 11.65
CA SER A 41 8.90 3.10 10.25
C SER A 41 9.46 1.69 10.18
N VAL A 42 8.83 0.83 9.38
CA VAL A 42 9.31 -0.51 9.07
C VAL A 42 9.35 -0.66 7.56
N SER A 43 10.46 -1.17 7.04
CA SER A 43 10.64 -1.49 5.62
C SER A 43 11.21 -2.89 5.50
N ILE A 44 10.46 -3.78 4.85
CA ILE A 44 10.87 -5.17 4.61
C ILE A 44 11.00 -5.39 3.12
N ASN A 45 12.21 -5.71 2.70
CA ASN A 45 12.55 -6.04 1.32
C ASN A 45 12.65 -7.58 1.17
N PRO A 46 12.33 -8.16 0.01
CA PRO A 46 12.47 -9.57 -0.32
C PRO A 46 13.75 -10.25 0.14
N ALA A 47 14.87 -9.53 0.18
CA ALA A 47 16.11 -10.07 0.72
C ALA A 47 15.97 -10.63 2.15
N ALA A 48 15.12 -10.00 2.99
CA ALA A 48 14.81 -10.47 4.33
C ALA A 48 14.05 -11.82 4.32
N PHE A 49 13.28 -12.10 3.27
CA PHE A 49 12.48 -13.33 3.17
C PHE A 49 13.35 -14.58 2.93
N PHE A 50 14.56 -14.43 2.39
CA PHE A 50 15.49 -15.55 2.25
C PHE A 50 15.93 -16.15 3.59
N HIS A 51 15.84 -15.37 4.67
CA HIS A 51 16.17 -15.80 6.03
C HIS A 51 14.98 -16.44 6.77
N LEU A 52 13.79 -16.47 6.17
CA LEU A 52 12.61 -17.12 6.75
C LEU A 52 12.67 -18.64 6.56
N SER A 53 11.88 -19.37 7.36
CA SER A 53 11.76 -20.83 7.20
C SER A 53 11.12 -21.20 5.86
N GLU A 54 11.37 -22.41 5.34
CA GLU A 54 10.73 -22.89 4.10
C GLU A 54 9.20 -22.91 4.20
N GLU A 55 8.65 -23.24 5.37
CA GLU A 55 7.22 -23.15 5.65
C GLU A 55 6.71 -21.72 5.47
N THR A 56 7.42 -20.74 5.99
CA THR A 56 7.07 -19.32 5.86
C THR A 56 7.26 -18.81 4.42
N LYS A 57 8.29 -19.27 3.69
CA LYS A 57 8.51 -18.91 2.28
C LYS A 57 7.42 -19.43 1.35
N SER A 58 6.81 -20.57 1.68
CA SER A 58 5.70 -21.14 0.94
C SER A 58 4.38 -20.35 1.08
N ASN A 59 4.35 -19.32 1.93
CA ASN A 59 3.21 -18.45 2.08
C ASN A 59 2.98 -17.62 0.81
N GLU A 60 1.78 -17.75 0.24
CA GLU A 60 1.35 -17.09 -0.99
C GLU A 60 1.51 -15.55 -0.96
N LEU A 61 1.27 -14.93 0.19
CA LEU A 61 1.44 -13.48 0.36
C LEU A 61 2.92 -13.09 0.25
N LEU A 62 3.79 -13.85 0.93
CA LEU A 62 5.21 -13.55 1.03
C LEU A 62 5.95 -13.83 -0.28
N SER A 63 5.59 -14.90 -1.00
CA SER A 63 6.22 -15.25 -2.28
C SER A 63 5.94 -14.23 -3.38
N LYS A 64 4.81 -13.51 -3.30
CA LYS A 64 4.37 -12.49 -4.26
C LYS A 64 4.76 -11.07 -3.87
N MET A 65 5.17 -10.84 -2.63
CA MET A 65 5.54 -9.53 -2.12
C MET A 65 6.97 -9.14 -2.51
N SER A 66 7.12 -7.98 -3.15
CA SER A 66 8.41 -7.37 -3.50
C SER A 66 8.82 -6.23 -2.57
N LEU A 67 7.91 -5.71 -1.75
CA LEU A 67 8.20 -4.69 -0.74
C LEU A 67 7.03 -4.61 0.25
N LEU A 68 7.34 -4.43 1.54
CA LEU A 68 6.40 -3.99 2.56
C LEU A 68 6.97 -2.75 3.23
N LYS A 69 6.19 -1.68 3.30
CA LYS A 69 6.49 -0.57 4.21
C LYS A 69 5.32 -0.26 5.11
N ILE A 70 5.64 0.18 6.32
CA ILE A 70 4.71 0.55 7.37
C ILE A 70 5.18 1.87 7.98
N LEU A 71 4.27 2.83 8.09
CA LEU A 71 4.38 3.94 9.02
C LEU A 71 3.29 3.82 10.06
N ASN A 72 3.65 3.87 11.33
CA ASN A 72 2.70 4.04 12.42
C ASN A 72 2.98 5.36 13.14
N VAL A 73 1.97 6.20 13.27
CA VAL A 73 2.06 7.50 13.93
C VAL A 73 1.22 7.47 15.19
N THR A 74 1.86 7.64 16.35
CA THR A 74 1.13 7.82 17.60
C THR A 74 0.48 9.22 17.61
N LYS A 75 -0.85 9.24 17.76
CA LYS A 75 -1.67 10.43 17.92
C LYS A 75 -1.59 10.95 19.35
N GLY A 76 -1.76 12.25 19.49
CA GLY A 76 -1.57 12.94 20.77
C GLY A 76 -0.14 13.44 20.90
N GLY A 77 0.20 13.97 22.09
CA GLY A 77 1.46 14.69 22.30
C GLY A 77 1.32 16.19 22.04
N ASN A 78 2.44 16.83 21.67
CA ASN A 78 2.49 18.28 21.42
C ASN A 78 1.84 18.64 20.06
N GLU A 79 1.70 19.93 19.75
CA GLU A 79 1.08 20.37 18.49
C GLU A 79 1.78 19.83 17.23
N LYS A 80 3.10 19.62 17.28
CA LYS A 80 3.84 19.04 16.15
C LYS A 80 3.39 17.61 15.92
N ASP A 81 3.28 16.81 16.97
CA ASP A 81 2.88 15.39 16.89
C ASP A 81 1.46 15.25 16.31
N LYS A 82 0.55 16.16 16.68
CA LYS A 82 -0.81 16.24 16.09
C LYS A 82 -0.75 16.52 14.59
N ASN A 83 0.12 17.42 14.15
CA ASN A 83 0.23 17.76 12.74
C ASN A 83 0.80 16.61 11.89
N VAL A 84 1.64 15.74 12.47
CA VAL A 84 2.24 14.60 11.73
C VAL A 84 1.18 13.66 11.18
N TRP A 85 0.27 13.15 12.03
CA TRP A 85 -0.72 12.17 11.56
C TRP A 85 -1.77 12.81 10.63
N ILE A 86 -2.13 14.09 10.86
CA ILE A 86 -3.06 14.83 9.99
C ILE A 86 -2.46 15.00 8.60
N ASN A 87 -1.19 15.42 8.54
CA ASN A 87 -0.50 15.65 7.27
C ASN A 87 -0.25 14.34 6.53
N LEU A 88 0.21 13.28 7.24
CA LEU A 88 0.38 11.95 6.63
C LEU A 88 -0.95 11.43 6.07
N LYS A 89 -2.05 11.54 6.82
CA LYS A 89 -3.37 11.14 6.35
C LYS A 89 -3.78 11.92 5.10
N SER A 90 -3.65 13.24 5.12
CA SER A 90 -3.97 14.12 3.99
C SER A 90 -3.17 13.77 2.73
N ASP A 91 -1.85 13.57 2.86
CA ASP A 91 -0.97 13.23 1.75
C ASP A 91 -1.29 11.85 1.15
N VAL A 92 -1.60 10.87 2.00
CA VAL A 92 -2.00 9.53 1.57
C VAL A 92 -3.36 9.55 0.89
N GLU A 93 -4.35 10.25 1.44
CA GLU A 93 -5.66 10.42 0.79
C GLU A 93 -5.53 11.14 -0.55
N LYS A 94 -4.66 12.14 -0.65
CA LYS A 94 -4.34 12.80 -1.92
C LYS A 94 -3.72 11.82 -2.90
N PHE A 95 -2.73 11.03 -2.48
CA PHE A 95 -2.11 10.00 -3.30
C PHE A 95 -3.15 9.00 -3.83
N ILE A 96 -4.04 8.48 -2.97
CA ILE A 96 -5.13 7.57 -3.37
C ILE A 96 -5.99 8.18 -4.48
N ARG A 97 -6.40 9.44 -4.33
CA ARG A 97 -7.24 10.15 -5.32
C ARG A 97 -6.51 10.39 -6.63
N GLU A 98 -5.23 10.77 -6.59
CA GLU A 98 -4.44 11.11 -7.77
C GLU A 98 -3.97 9.88 -8.57
N ASN A 99 -3.93 8.70 -7.94
CA ASN A 99 -3.32 7.49 -8.51
C ASN A 99 -4.33 6.35 -8.79
N ASN A 100 -5.62 6.68 -8.97
CA ASN A 100 -6.68 5.76 -9.41
C ASN A 100 -6.85 4.50 -8.55
N PHE A 101 -6.79 4.66 -7.22
CA PHE A 101 -7.09 3.58 -6.29
C PHE A 101 -8.60 3.33 -6.17
N SER A 102 -8.96 2.07 -5.92
CA SER A 102 -10.30 1.66 -5.47
C SER A 102 -10.21 1.16 -4.05
N GLN A 103 -11.16 1.58 -3.21
CA GLN A 103 -11.37 0.93 -1.92
C GLN A 103 -11.97 -0.46 -2.14
N ILE A 104 -11.29 -1.50 -1.67
CA ILE A 104 -11.71 -2.90 -1.80
C ILE A 104 -12.17 -3.50 -0.47
N LEU A 105 -11.78 -2.89 0.66
CA LEU A 105 -12.25 -3.25 2.00
C LEU A 105 -12.44 -2.00 2.84
N LYS A 106 -13.48 -2.00 3.66
CA LYS A 106 -13.67 -1.07 4.76
C LYS A 106 -14.25 -1.81 5.96
N VAL A 107 -13.51 -1.83 7.05
CA VAL A 107 -13.95 -2.39 8.33
C VAL A 107 -13.97 -1.24 9.32
N LYS A 108 -15.11 -1.05 9.98
CA LYS A 108 -15.26 -0.07 11.05
C LYS A 108 -15.74 -0.80 12.30
N ASP A 109 -14.98 -0.70 13.38
CA ASP A 109 -15.35 -1.20 14.70
C ASP A 109 -15.11 -0.10 15.74
N LYS A 110 -16.20 0.45 16.29
CA LYS A 110 -16.17 1.60 17.20
C LYS A 110 -15.36 2.77 16.63
N ASP A 111 -14.20 3.04 17.23
CA ASP A 111 -13.27 4.12 16.90
C ASP A 111 -12.10 3.65 16.01
N GLU A 112 -12.12 2.40 15.57
CA GLU A 112 -11.17 1.83 14.63
C GLU A 112 -11.77 1.78 13.23
N LEU A 113 -11.00 2.25 12.26
CA LEU A 113 -11.31 2.22 10.84
C LEU A 113 -10.11 1.62 10.09
N LEU A 114 -10.33 0.48 9.45
CA LEU A 114 -9.38 -0.14 8.53
C LEU A 114 -9.92 -0.03 7.11
N GLU A 115 -9.13 0.54 6.21
CA GLU A 115 -9.46 0.65 4.79
C GLU A 115 -8.33 0.04 3.95
N MET A 116 -8.71 -0.68 2.90
CA MET A 116 -7.77 -1.30 1.96
C MET A 116 -8.09 -0.81 0.56
N TYR A 117 -7.04 -0.45 -0.17
CA TYR A 117 -7.13 0.09 -1.50
C TYR A 117 -6.23 -0.68 -2.46
N SER A 118 -6.78 -1.02 -3.62
CA SER A 118 -6.04 -1.61 -4.73
C SER A 118 -6.09 -0.68 -5.93
N ARG A 119 -4.99 -0.61 -6.67
CA ARG A 119 -4.89 0.25 -7.86
C ARG A 119 -5.66 -0.36 -9.03
N LYS A 120 -6.47 0.43 -9.73
CA LYS A 120 -7.33 -0.08 -10.83
C LYS A 120 -6.55 -0.50 -12.07
N GLU A 121 -5.42 0.15 -12.32
CA GLU A 121 -4.66 0.03 -13.56
C GLU A 121 -3.66 -1.13 -13.54
N ASP A 122 -3.18 -1.51 -12.36
CA ASP A 122 -2.35 -2.69 -12.16
C ASP A 122 -2.50 -3.26 -10.76
N ASN A 123 -2.30 -4.57 -10.71
CA ASN A 123 -2.31 -5.38 -9.50
C ASN A 123 -0.94 -5.32 -8.80
N SER A 124 -0.24 -4.19 -8.82
CA SER A 124 1.15 -4.12 -8.32
C SER A 124 1.29 -3.55 -6.92
N LEU A 125 0.26 -2.84 -6.45
CA LEU A 125 0.31 -2.04 -5.24
C LEU A 125 -1.00 -2.17 -4.45
N LEU A 126 -0.87 -2.58 -3.19
CA LEU A 126 -1.93 -2.58 -2.20
C LEU A 126 -1.59 -1.56 -1.11
N LEU A 127 -2.55 -0.74 -0.73
CA LEU A 127 -2.42 0.25 0.33
C LEU A 127 -3.44 -0.06 1.43
N LEU A 128 -3.02 -0.01 2.68
CA LEU A 128 -3.90 -0.14 3.84
C LEU A 128 -3.74 1.07 4.74
N THR A 129 -4.85 1.59 5.25
CA THR A 129 -4.88 2.61 6.29
C THR A 129 -5.61 2.07 7.49
N ALA A 130 -5.05 2.28 8.68
CA ALA A 130 -5.67 1.94 9.95
C ALA A 130 -5.71 3.20 10.82
N ASP A 131 -6.89 3.60 11.23
CA ASP A 131 -7.17 4.83 11.96
C ASP A 131 -7.87 4.48 13.28
N SER A 132 -7.23 4.74 14.41
CA SER A 132 -7.77 4.53 15.76
C SER A 132 -7.73 5.82 16.58
N GLN A 133 -8.23 5.81 17.82
CA GLN A 133 -8.13 7.00 18.68
C GLN A 133 -6.68 7.43 18.95
N SER A 134 -5.77 6.47 19.14
CA SER A 134 -4.39 6.73 19.58
C SER A 134 -3.37 6.65 18.46
N GLU A 135 -3.71 6.10 17.29
CA GLU A 135 -2.74 5.82 16.24
C GLU A 135 -3.33 6.01 14.85
N TYR A 136 -2.47 6.37 13.89
CA TYR A 136 -2.76 6.30 12.47
C TYR A 136 -1.62 5.56 11.77
N ALA A 137 -1.95 4.47 11.10
CA ALA A 137 -0.99 3.63 10.41
C ALA A 137 -1.30 3.54 8.92
N VAL A 138 -0.24 3.50 8.12
CA VAL A 138 -0.28 3.36 6.66
C VAL A 138 0.69 2.26 6.27
N PHE A 139 0.19 1.31 5.49
CA PHE A 139 0.93 0.16 5.02
C PHE A 139 0.83 0.16 3.50
N TYR A 140 1.92 -0.14 2.81
CA TYR A 140 1.78 -0.58 1.43
C TYR A 140 2.61 -1.81 1.15
N ILE A 141 2.03 -2.63 0.29
CA ILE A 141 2.62 -3.85 -0.22
C ILE A 141 2.78 -3.67 -1.72
N GLN A 142 4.01 -3.79 -2.20
CA GLN A 142 4.30 -3.90 -3.61
C GLN A 142 4.57 -5.37 -3.94
N GLY A 143 4.17 -5.82 -5.13
CA GLY A 143 4.33 -7.21 -5.53
C GLY A 143 3.44 -7.60 -6.69
N ASP A 144 3.25 -8.91 -6.86
CA ASP A 144 2.22 -9.47 -7.72
C ASP A 144 0.92 -9.62 -6.91
N ILE A 145 0.19 -8.52 -6.74
CA ILE A 145 -1.01 -8.42 -5.90
C ILE A 145 -2.24 -8.91 -6.67
N ASP A 146 -2.27 -10.19 -6.95
CA ASP A 146 -3.45 -10.81 -7.55
C ASP A 146 -4.55 -11.10 -6.50
N LYS A 147 -5.63 -11.73 -6.95
CA LYS A 147 -6.75 -12.11 -6.09
C LYS A 147 -6.32 -13.03 -4.93
N SER A 148 -5.34 -13.90 -5.12
CA SER A 148 -4.90 -14.83 -4.08
C SER A 148 -4.22 -14.12 -2.92
N VAL A 149 -3.47 -13.05 -3.19
CA VAL A 149 -2.87 -12.15 -2.19
C VAL A 149 -3.96 -11.45 -1.37
N ILE A 150 -4.96 -10.90 -2.05
CA ILE A 150 -6.12 -10.26 -1.40
C ILE A 150 -6.88 -11.28 -0.54
N ASP A 151 -7.17 -12.46 -1.09
CA ASP A 151 -7.85 -13.54 -0.37
C ASP A 151 -7.04 -14.01 0.86
N ALA A 152 -5.71 -14.08 0.76
CA ALA A 152 -4.83 -14.45 1.87
C ALA A 152 -4.89 -13.42 3.01
N LEU A 153 -4.87 -12.12 2.69
CA LEU A 153 -5.03 -11.04 3.69
C LEU A 153 -6.40 -11.10 4.37
N MET A 154 -7.46 -11.36 3.61
CA MET A 154 -8.82 -11.47 4.13
C MET A 154 -9.01 -12.69 5.03
N LYS A 155 -8.38 -13.83 4.69
CA LYS A 155 -8.44 -15.07 5.47
C LYS A 155 -7.54 -15.06 6.69
N GLY A 156 -6.44 -14.32 6.66
CA GLY A 156 -5.37 -14.28 7.67
C GLY A 156 -5.71 -13.64 9.02
N ASN A 157 -6.97 -13.70 9.48
CA ASN A 157 -7.49 -13.21 10.77
C ASN A 157 -8.20 -11.84 10.82
N ILE A 158 -8.75 -11.31 9.73
CA ILE A 158 -9.86 -10.33 9.89
C ILE A 158 -11.10 -11.10 10.37
N LYS A 159 -11.12 -11.43 11.66
CA LYS A 159 -12.35 -11.88 12.32
C LYS A 159 -13.27 -10.66 12.40
N ILE A 160 -14.04 -10.42 11.33
CA ILE A 160 -15.22 -9.57 11.41
C ILE A 160 -16.14 -10.31 12.39
N LYS A 161 -16.13 -9.90 13.66
CA LYS A 161 -17.17 -10.34 14.60
C LYS A 161 -18.49 -9.89 13.98
N LYS A 162 -19.31 -10.85 13.57
CA LYS A 162 -20.72 -10.61 13.27
C LYS A 162 -21.43 -10.10 14.51
#